data_AF-A0A2M7KR36-F1
#
_entry.id   AF-A0A2M7KR36-F1
#
_cell.length_a   1.000
_cell.length_b   1.000
_cell.length_c   1.000
_cell.angle_alpha   90.00
_cell.angle_beta   90.00
_cell.angle_gamma   90.00
#
_symmetry.space_group_name_H-M   'P 1'
#
loop_
_entity.id
_entity.type
_entity.pdbx_description
1 polymer ?
#
loop_
_entity_poly.entity_id
_entity_poly.type
_entity_poly.pdbx_seq_one_letter_code
_entity_poly.pdbx_strand_id
1 'polypeptide(L)'
;MTRTLITISEDDKRWLDHYSRAHQQSMAETIRQAVSDFRTRLSGHTQDALLEETAGIWRRRAVDALDYTRGLRDEWESRDP
;
A
#
# COMPACT_ATOMS: atom_id res chain seq x y z
N MET A 1 4.36 8.29 -16.11
CA MET A 1 5.52 7.55 -15.59
C MET A 1 6.61 8.55 -15.21
N THR A 2 7.32 8.32 -14.11
CA THR A 2 8.46 9.14 -13.67
C THR A 2 9.75 8.36 -13.88
N ARG A 3 10.80 9.00 -14.38
CA ARG A 3 12.11 8.36 -14.56
C ARG A 3 12.85 8.36 -13.22
N THR A 4 13.29 7.18 -12.78
CA THR A 4 14.02 6.99 -11.52
C THR A 4 15.38 6.38 -11.82
N LEU A 5 16.44 6.92 -11.19
CA LEU A 5 17.78 6.34 -11.20
C LEU A 5 17.98 5.56 -9.91
N ILE A 6 18.37 4.29 -10.01
CA ILE A 6 18.61 3.41 -8.87
C ILE A 6 20.03 2.85 -8.96
N THR A 7 20.66 2.66 -7.80
CA THR A 7 21.95 1.97 -7.69
C THR A 7 21.72 0.62 -7.05
N ILE A 8 22.19 -0.43 -7.70
CA ILE A 8 22.10 -1.82 -7.23
C ILE A 8 23.46 -2.48 -7.45
N SER A 9 23.70 -3.62 -6.80
CA SER A 9 24.94 -4.36 -7.03
C SER A 9 25.01 -4.86 -8.48
N GLU A 10 26.22 -5.10 -8.97
CA GLU A 10 26.39 -5.67 -10.31
C GLU A 10 25.77 -7.07 -10.41
N ASP A 11 25.80 -7.82 -9.31
CA ASP A 11 25.20 -9.15 -9.26
C ASP A 11 23.68 -9.12 -9.40
N ASP A 12 23.00 -8.23 -8.65
CA ASP A 12 21.56 -8.03 -8.76
C ASP A 12 21.17 -7.59 -10.18
N LYS A 13 22.00 -6.74 -10.80
CA LYS A 13 21.79 -6.30 -12.19
C LYS A 13 21.86 -7.47 -13.17
N ARG A 14 22.87 -8.34 -13.04
CA ARG A 14 23.02 -9.53 -13.88
C ARG A 14 21.84 -10.49 -13.69
N TRP A 15 21.45 -10.71 -12.45
CA TRP A 15 20.29 -11.54 -12.12
C TRP A 15 19.00 -10.98 -12.74
N LEU A 16 18.76 -9.66 -12.61
CA LEU A 16 17.59 -8.99 -13.19
C LEU A 16 17.57 -9.09 -14.71
N ASP A 17 18.71 -8.96 -15.38
CA ASP A 17 18.81 -9.10 -16.84
C ASP A 17 18.45 -10.52 -17.28
N HIS A 18 19.00 -11.53 -16.60
CA HIS A 18 18.70 -12.94 -16.87
C HIS A 18 17.22 -13.26 -16.63
N TYR A 19 16.67 -12.84 -15.48
CA TYR A 19 15.25 -13.04 -15.16
C TYR A 19 14.36 -12.39 -16.21
N SER A 20 14.62 -11.13 -16.56
CA SER A 20 13.78 -10.40 -17.53
C SER A 20 13.78 -11.07 -18.90
N ARG A 21 14.93 -11.58 -19.36
CA ARG A 21 15.02 -12.35 -20.62
C ARG A 21 14.25 -13.66 -20.56
N ALA A 22 14.39 -14.42 -19.48
CA ALA A 22 13.68 -15.68 -19.30
C ALA A 22 12.15 -15.48 -19.32
N HIS A 23 11.67 -14.34 -18.81
CA HIS A 23 10.26 -13.98 -18.76
C HIS A 23 9.78 -13.12 -19.94
N GLN A 24 10.64 -12.86 -20.95
CA GLN A 24 10.32 -12.04 -22.13
C GLN A 24 9.81 -10.63 -21.80
N GLN A 25 10.32 -10.04 -20.72
CA GLN A 25 9.93 -8.71 -20.25
C GLN A 25 11.12 -7.75 -20.28
N SER A 26 10.85 -6.45 -20.33
CA SER A 26 11.89 -5.45 -20.11
C SER A 26 12.30 -5.42 -18.63
N MET A 27 13.58 -5.15 -18.34
CA MET A 27 14.07 -4.98 -16.97
C MET A 27 13.25 -3.95 -16.17
N ALA A 28 12.79 -2.88 -16.82
CA ALA A 28 11.96 -1.87 -16.18
C ALA A 28 10.56 -2.41 -15.81
N GLU A 29 9.99 -3.31 -16.62
CA GLU A 29 8.72 -3.97 -16.29
C GLU A 29 8.88 -4.96 -15.14
N THR A 30 9.94 -5.75 -15.15
CA THR A 30 10.31 -6.65 -14.04
C THR A 30 10.40 -5.88 -12.72
N ILE A 31 11.10 -4.74 -12.72
CA ILE A 31 11.23 -3.88 -11.52
C ILE A 31 9.87 -3.32 -11.11
N ARG A 32 9.03 -2.87 -12.07
CA ARG A 32 7.68 -2.36 -11.76
C ARG A 32 6.81 -3.43 -11.10
N GLN A 33 6.81 -4.65 -11.64
CA GLN A 33 6.05 -5.76 -11.07
C GLN A 33 6.56 -6.11 -9.68
N ALA A 34 7.88 -6.22 -9.50
CA ALA A 34 8.47 -6.51 -8.19
C ALA A 34 8.10 -5.45 -7.14
N VAL A 35 8.13 -4.17 -7.49
CA VAL A 35 7.71 -3.07 -6.59
C VAL A 35 6.22 -3.14 -6.27
N SER A 36 5.38 -3.44 -7.27
CA SER A 36 3.93 -3.60 -7.07
C SER A 36 3.63 -4.77 -6.15
N ASP A 37 4.25 -5.93 -6.39
CA ASP A 37 4.09 -7.13 -5.56
C ASP A 37 4.60 -6.89 -4.14
N PHE A 38 5.73 -6.21 -3.99
CA PHE A 38 6.26 -5.84 -2.68
C PHE A 38 5.31 -4.91 -1.93
N ARG A 39 4.71 -3.92 -2.62
CA ARG A 39 3.70 -3.04 -2.04
C ARG A 39 2.46 -3.83 -1.61
N THR A 40 1.96 -4.73 -2.45
CA THR A 40 0.79 -5.56 -2.10
C THR A 40 1.08 -6.45 -0.88
N ARG A 41 2.26 -7.05 -0.81
CA ARG A 41 2.68 -7.83 0.37
C ARG A 41 2.75 -6.95 1.62
N LEU A 42 3.25 -5.72 1.51
CA LEU A 42 3.32 -4.80 2.65
C LEU A 42 1.93 -4.30 3.08
N SER A 43 1.06 -3.94 2.12
CA SER A 43 -0.30 -3.49 2.35
C SER A 43 -1.20 -4.57 2.94
N GLY A 44 -1.09 -5.81 2.44
CA GLY A 44 -1.88 -6.95 2.90
C GLY A 44 -1.63 -7.36 4.36
N HIS A 45 -0.52 -6.94 4.97
CA HIS A 45 -0.23 -7.23 6.37
C HIS A 45 -0.66 -6.12 7.35
N THR A 46 -0.98 -4.92 6.88
CA THR A 46 -1.17 -3.77 7.78
C THR A 46 -2.36 -2.90 7.45
N GLN A 47 -2.58 -2.56 6.18
CA GLN A 47 -3.64 -1.63 5.81
C GLN A 47 -4.99 -2.33 5.67
N ASP A 48 -5.03 -3.47 4.98
CA ASP A 48 -6.29 -4.23 4.84
C ASP A 48 -6.74 -4.81 6.19
N ALA A 49 -5.80 -5.29 7.02
CA ALA A 49 -6.12 -5.74 8.37
C ALA A 49 -6.70 -4.61 9.25
N LEU A 50 -6.12 -3.40 9.20
CA LEU A 50 -6.67 -2.24 9.91
C LEU A 50 -8.01 -1.80 9.31
N LEU A 51 -8.18 -1.83 7.99
CA LEU A 51 -9.44 -1.47 7.34
C LEU A 51 -10.55 -2.49 7.62
N GLU A 52 -10.24 -3.79 7.66
CA GLU A 52 -11.18 -4.85 8.08
C GLU A 52 -11.52 -4.74 9.57
N GLU A 53 -10.53 -4.49 10.44
CA GLU A 53 -10.76 -4.30 11.87
C GLU A 53 -11.61 -3.06 12.16
N THR A 54 -11.38 -1.99 11.40
CA THR A 54 -12.10 -0.72 11.56
C THR A 54 -13.42 -0.66 10.79
N ALA A 55 -13.62 -1.52 9.80
CA ALA A 55 -14.87 -1.62 9.06
C ALA A 55 -16.02 -1.96 10.01
N GLY A 56 -17.02 -1.10 10.03
CA GLY A 56 -18.24 -1.31 10.82
C GLY A 56 -18.05 -1.21 12.33
N ILE A 57 -16.98 -0.57 12.84
CA ILE A 57 -16.84 -0.25 14.28
C ILE A 57 -18.09 0.46 14.82
N TRP A 58 -18.69 1.36 14.03
CA TRP A 58 -19.90 2.08 14.42
C TRP A 58 -21.11 1.15 14.62
N ARG A 59 -21.20 0.03 13.87
CA ARG A 59 -22.31 -0.93 13.98
C ARG A 59 -22.26 -1.74 15.27
N ARG A 60 -21.08 -1.86 15.88
CA ARG A 60 -20.90 -2.50 17.20
C ARG A 60 -21.32 -1.58 18.34
N ARG A 61 -21.52 -0.28 18.09
CA ARG A 61 -22.05 0.67 19.05
C ARG A 61 -23.54 0.87 18.76
N ALA A 62 -24.38 0.75 19.78
CA ALA A 62 -25.81 1.03 19.67
C ALA A 62 -26.06 2.54 19.67
N VAL A 63 -25.53 3.23 18.67
CA VAL A 63 -25.60 4.69 18.51
C VAL A 63 -26.07 5.03 17.11
N ASP A 64 -26.81 6.14 17.00
CA ASP A 64 -27.25 6.65 15.70
C ASP A 64 -26.03 6.97 14.82
N ALA A 65 -26.10 6.59 13.55
CA ALA A 65 -24.99 6.75 12.62
C ALA A 65 -24.66 8.23 12.36
N LEU A 66 -25.64 9.12 12.43
CA LEU A 66 -25.46 10.57 12.28
C LEU A 66 -24.76 11.16 13.51
N ASP A 67 -25.15 10.75 14.71
CA ASP A 67 -24.52 11.23 15.94
C ASP A 67 -23.09 10.70 16.07
N TYR A 68 -22.85 9.45 15.69
CA TYR A 68 -21.51 8.86 15.63
C TYR A 68 -20.59 9.62 14.66
N THR A 69 -21.09 9.94 13.47
CA THR A 69 -20.29 10.64 12.45
C THR A 69 -20.06 12.11 12.79
N ARG A 70 -21.00 12.77 13.46
CA ARG A 70 -20.82 14.13 14.00
C ARG A 70 -19.72 14.17 15.05
N GLY A 71 -19.81 13.32 16.07
CA GLY A 71 -18.78 13.28 17.13
C GLY A 71 -17.39 12.95 16.59
N LEU A 72 -17.29 12.08 15.58
CA LEU A 72 -16.01 11.77 14.93
C LEU A 72 -15.43 12.98 14.17
N ARG A 73 -16.27 13.79 13.53
CA ARG A 73 -15.83 15.01 12.84
C ARG A 73 -15.38 16.09 13.82
N ASP A 74 -16.13 16.28 14.91
CA ASP A 74 -15.76 17.21 15.97
C ASP A 74 -14.43 16.82 16.64
N GLU A 75 -14.18 15.52 16.81
CA GLU A 75 -12.90 14.99 17.30
C GLU A 75 -11.72 15.30 16.35
N TRP A 76 -11.95 15.36 15.04
CA TRP A 76 -10.91 15.64 14.06
C TRP A 76 -10.67 17.15 13.91
N GLU A 77 -11.72 17.96 13.95
CA GLU A 77 -11.61 19.43 13.97
C GLU A 77 -10.94 19.94 15.25
N SER A 78 -11.13 19.26 16.39
CA SER A 78 -10.46 19.61 17.66
C SER A 78 -9.01 19.13 17.76
N ARG A 79 -8.52 18.35 16.80
CA ARG A 79 -7.14 17.83 16.73
C ARG A 79 -6.24 18.58 15.76
N ASP A 80 -6.77 19.57 15.06
CA ASP A 80 -5.99 20.52 14.24
C ASP A 80 -5.40 21.61 15.18
N PRO A 81 -4.07 21.76 15.29
CA PRO A 81 -3.45 22.82 16.10
C PRO A 81 -3.60 24.22 15.51
#